data_AF-A0A8H7VQI7-F1
#
_entry.id   AF-A0A8H7VQI7-F1
#
_cell.length_a   1.000
_cell.length_b   1.000
_cell.length_c   1.000
_cell.angle_alpha   90.00
_cell.angle_beta   90.00
_cell.angle_gamma   90.00
#
_symmetry.space_group_name_H-M   'P 1'
#
loop_
_entity.id
_entity.type
_entity.pdbx_description
1 polymer ?
#
loop_
_entity_poly.entity_id
_entity_poly.type
_entity_poly.pdbx_seq_one_letter_code
_entity_poly.pdbx_strand_id
1 'polypeptide(L)'
;MSKFGTDEKPIDTSYYELLSIPTNAEPIQIKKAYRKLAMIYHPDKNKEPGAEEKFKEISEAYQVLSDPQLRAAYNKYGKDKELAPEGGFADPREYFQQMFGGDAFRSIIGELAVGEMFSEAQQDELNSPAAVEGEDAASIAEKKQTVNKEQMEKMQKQQQERVEKLAETLKSKLSIFTESEGDEQAIKSFQDQIKMEADKLKMESYGLELLHSIGGVYQLKAKHYLGIKGGGMPSIFLGFKQKKHIVKELWTTVKVAMDVQQAAEMISKAEEKGMEDAEKMKLEEEVTTKTYKALWQTSKFEVEATLRQVCDKVLQDKEVDNKTRTKRAIALKWVGYIYKHTEADKSSMEIQIKA
;
A
#
# COMPACT_ATOMS: atom_id res chain seq x y z
N MET A 1 24.51 -18.92 -34.96
CA MET A 1 24.58 -18.20 -33.67
C MET A 1 23.16 -17.77 -33.33
N SER A 2 22.68 -18.04 -32.12
CA SER A 2 21.27 -17.80 -31.73
C SER A 2 20.88 -16.35 -31.98
N LYS A 3 19.74 -16.12 -32.65
CA LYS A 3 19.19 -14.77 -32.92
C LYS A 3 18.53 -14.13 -31.69
N PHE A 4 18.55 -14.81 -30.55
CA PHE A 4 17.85 -14.42 -29.32
C PHE A 4 18.80 -14.47 -28.12
N GLY A 5 18.63 -13.51 -27.20
CA GLY A 5 19.38 -13.46 -25.94
C GLY A 5 18.82 -14.42 -24.88
N THR A 6 19.50 -14.49 -23.72
CA THR A 6 19.13 -15.30 -22.55
C THR A 6 19.26 -14.50 -21.27
N ASP A 7 18.74 -14.99 -20.15
CA ASP A 7 18.87 -14.30 -18.85
C ASP A 7 20.33 -14.14 -18.40
N GLU A 8 21.21 -15.07 -18.78
CA GLU A 8 22.64 -14.97 -18.51
C GLU A 8 23.35 -13.99 -19.46
N LYS A 9 22.84 -13.86 -20.68
CA LYS A 9 23.42 -13.01 -21.73
C LYS A 9 22.31 -12.34 -22.55
N PRO A 10 21.75 -11.22 -22.03
CA PRO A 10 20.67 -10.54 -22.71
C PRO A 10 21.16 -9.94 -24.03
N ILE A 11 20.25 -9.84 -24.99
CA ILE A 11 20.57 -9.25 -26.31
C ILE A 11 20.71 -7.73 -26.24
N ASP A 12 20.12 -7.11 -25.22
CA ASP A 12 20.18 -5.68 -24.92
C ASP A 12 20.43 -5.48 -23.42
N THR A 13 21.39 -4.62 -23.10
CA THR A 13 21.82 -4.30 -21.73
C THR A 13 21.36 -2.92 -21.27
N SER A 14 20.68 -2.14 -22.12
CA SER A 14 20.37 -0.72 -21.90
C SER A 14 19.60 -0.45 -20.60
N TYR A 15 18.61 -1.27 -20.23
CA TYR A 15 17.88 -1.09 -18.96
C TYR A 15 18.73 -1.42 -17.74
N TYR A 16 19.64 -2.40 -17.84
CA TYR A 16 20.56 -2.74 -16.75
C TYR A 16 21.61 -1.64 -16.56
N GLU A 17 22.12 -1.10 -17.67
CA GLU A 17 23.07 0.01 -17.67
C GLU A 17 22.43 1.29 -17.14
N LEU A 18 21.18 1.58 -17.53
CA LEU A 18 20.43 2.74 -17.04
C LEU A 18 20.19 2.67 -15.53
N LEU A 19 19.86 1.49 -15.01
CA LEU A 19 19.76 1.25 -13.57
C LEU A 19 21.13 1.09 -12.88
N SER A 20 22.23 1.06 -13.64
CA SER A 20 23.60 0.85 -13.13
C SER A 20 23.74 -0.45 -12.31
N ILE A 21 23.20 -1.55 -12.83
CA ILE A 21 23.20 -2.88 -12.20
C ILE A 21 23.71 -3.95 -13.19
N PRO A 22 24.25 -5.08 -12.71
CA PRO A 22 24.67 -6.16 -13.60
C PRO A 22 23.46 -6.91 -14.18
N THR A 23 23.64 -7.59 -15.32
CA THR A 23 22.55 -8.35 -15.98
C THR A 23 22.03 -9.51 -15.14
N ASN A 24 22.85 -10.04 -14.23
CA ASN A 24 22.48 -11.07 -13.25
C ASN A 24 21.93 -10.48 -11.93
N ALA A 25 21.54 -9.20 -11.91
CA ALA A 25 21.01 -8.56 -10.71
C ALA A 25 19.77 -9.27 -10.16
N GLU A 26 19.77 -9.51 -8.85
CA GLU A 26 18.61 -10.01 -8.12
C GLU A 26 17.48 -8.96 -8.10
N PRO A 27 16.21 -9.36 -7.99
CA PRO A 27 15.06 -8.43 -7.94
C PRO A 27 15.24 -7.31 -6.90
N ILE A 28 15.88 -7.63 -5.77
CA ILE A 28 16.18 -6.66 -4.71
C ILE A 28 17.19 -5.59 -5.16
N GLN A 29 18.16 -5.94 -6.00
CA GLN A 29 19.16 -5.00 -6.53
C GLN A 29 18.54 -4.07 -7.56
N ILE A 30 17.65 -4.59 -8.42
CA ILE A 30 16.88 -3.82 -9.40
C ILE A 30 16.01 -2.77 -8.69
N LYS A 31 15.24 -3.20 -7.67
CA LYS A 31 14.39 -2.31 -6.88
C LYS A 31 15.17 -1.25 -6.11
N LYS A 32 16.32 -1.63 -5.53
CA LYS A 32 17.21 -0.70 -4.81
C LYS A 32 17.81 0.35 -5.76
N ALA A 33 18.22 -0.05 -6.95
CA ALA A 33 18.77 0.83 -7.97
C ALA A 33 17.72 1.83 -8.47
N TYR A 34 16.51 1.34 -8.79
CA TYR A 34 15.40 2.21 -9.16
C TYR A 34 15.11 3.25 -8.08
N ARG A 35 14.98 2.85 -6.81
CA ARG A 35 14.71 3.81 -5.71
C ARG A 35 15.79 4.87 -5.58
N LYS A 36 17.06 4.49 -5.76
CA LYS A 36 18.18 5.44 -5.72
C LYS A 36 18.06 6.46 -6.87
N LEU A 37 17.86 5.98 -8.09
CA LEU A 37 17.79 6.81 -9.28
C LEU A 37 16.51 7.65 -9.33
N ALA A 38 15.37 7.08 -8.93
CA ALA A 38 14.11 7.79 -8.79
C ALA A 38 14.17 8.92 -7.75
N MET A 39 15.06 8.82 -6.75
CA MET A 39 15.30 9.91 -5.79
C MET A 39 16.25 10.98 -6.34
N ILE A 40 17.21 10.60 -7.17
CA ILE A 40 18.21 11.49 -7.78
C ILE A 40 17.63 12.24 -8.99
N TYR A 41 16.83 11.57 -9.80
CA TYR A 41 16.22 12.11 -11.02
C TYR A 41 14.74 12.44 -10.82
N HIS A 42 14.25 12.43 -9.57
CA HIS A 42 12.89 12.86 -9.29
C HIS A 42 12.70 14.28 -9.85
N PRO A 43 11.64 14.54 -10.63
CA PRO A 43 11.40 15.86 -11.20
C PRO A 43 11.34 16.97 -10.13
N ASP A 44 10.90 16.64 -8.91
CA ASP A 44 10.88 17.53 -7.74
C ASP A 44 12.26 17.90 -7.20
N LYS A 45 13.25 16.98 -7.26
CA LYS A 45 14.57 17.13 -6.63
C LYS A 45 15.66 17.52 -7.60
N ASN A 46 15.48 17.25 -8.89
CA ASN A 46 16.48 17.46 -9.92
C ASN A 46 15.87 18.20 -11.11
N LYS A 47 16.30 19.45 -11.28
CA LYS A 47 15.83 20.37 -12.34
C LYS A 47 16.86 20.54 -13.45
N GLU A 48 17.85 19.65 -13.53
CA GLU A 48 18.79 19.66 -14.65
C GLU A 48 18.04 19.33 -15.95
N PRO A 49 18.40 19.99 -17.08
CA PRO A 49 17.84 19.64 -18.38
C PRO A 49 18.02 18.14 -18.67
N GLY A 50 16.91 17.44 -18.95
CA GLY A 50 16.89 16.00 -19.22
C GLY A 50 16.73 15.10 -17.99
N ALA A 51 16.56 15.64 -16.78
CA ALA A 51 16.28 14.83 -15.58
C ALA A 51 14.92 14.11 -15.67
N GLU A 52 13.89 14.77 -16.21
CA GLU A 52 12.56 14.19 -16.42
C GLU A 52 12.57 13.06 -17.45
N GLU A 53 13.28 13.25 -18.56
CA GLU A 53 13.44 12.22 -19.60
C GLU A 53 14.17 11.00 -19.03
N LYS A 54 15.26 11.22 -18.29
CA LYS A 54 15.96 10.15 -17.56
C LYS A 54 15.06 9.46 -16.55
N PHE A 55 14.22 10.20 -15.82
CA PHE A 55 13.28 9.61 -14.86
C PHE A 55 12.28 8.69 -15.55
N LYS A 56 11.71 9.12 -16.70
CA LYS A 56 10.82 8.28 -17.51
C LYS A 56 11.52 7.01 -17.97
N GLU A 57 12.73 7.12 -18.50
CA GLU A 57 13.52 5.95 -18.92
C GLU A 57 13.85 5.02 -17.74
N ILE A 58 14.19 5.56 -16.56
CA ILE A 58 14.48 4.81 -15.34
C ILE A 58 13.24 4.05 -14.84
N SER A 59 12.06 4.68 -14.92
CA SER A 59 10.78 4.06 -14.57
C SER A 59 10.41 2.94 -15.54
N GLU A 60 10.60 3.15 -16.85
CA GLU A 60 10.39 2.13 -17.89
C GLU A 60 11.33 0.93 -17.66
N ALA A 61 12.62 1.18 -17.44
CA ALA A 61 13.60 0.13 -17.15
C ALA A 61 13.23 -0.67 -15.90
N TYR A 62 12.74 -0.02 -14.85
CA TYR A 62 12.29 -0.70 -13.65
C TYR A 62 11.04 -1.54 -13.88
N GLN A 63 10.04 -1.04 -14.62
CA GLN A 63 8.84 -1.81 -14.96
C GLN A 63 9.19 -3.11 -15.68
N VAL A 64 10.06 -3.03 -16.69
CA VAL A 64 10.46 -4.20 -17.48
C VAL A 64 11.34 -5.15 -16.67
N LEU A 65 12.30 -4.65 -15.89
CA LEU A 65 13.25 -5.52 -15.17
C LEU A 65 12.71 -6.08 -13.85
N SER A 66 11.70 -5.44 -13.23
CA SER A 66 11.14 -5.90 -11.95
C SER A 66 10.14 -7.05 -12.10
N ASP A 67 9.49 -7.16 -13.26
CA ASP A 67 8.64 -8.30 -13.60
C ASP A 67 9.46 -9.44 -14.24
N PRO A 68 9.43 -10.67 -13.70
CA PRO A 68 10.22 -11.79 -14.24
C PRO A 68 9.90 -12.16 -15.69
N GLN A 69 8.64 -12.02 -16.13
CA GLN A 69 8.21 -12.35 -17.48
C GLN A 69 8.65 -11.28 -18.47
N LEU A 70 8.46 -10.00 -18.13
CA LEU A 70 8.91 -8.87 -18.95
C LEU A 70 10.43 -8.82 -19.03
N ARG A 71 11.15 -9.11 -17.94
CA ARG A 71 12.61 -9.20 -17.93
C ARG A 71 13.11 -10.31 -18.85
N ALA A 72 12.51 -11.50 -18.80
CA ALA A 72 12.88 -12.61 -19.67
C ALA A 72 12.61 -12.29 -21.15
N ALA A 73 11.50 -11.61 -21.44
CA ALA A 73 11.16 -11.17 -22.78
C ALA A 73 12.15 -10.11 -23.29
N TYR A 74 12.48 -9.11 -22.47
CA TYR A 74 13.50 -8.11 -22.75
C TYR A 74 14.88 -8.72 -22.98
N ASN A 75 15.30 -9.67 -22.13
CA ASN A 75 16.59 -10.35 -22.29
C ASN A 75 16.67 -11.12 -23.61
N LYS A 76 15.54 -11.68 -24.08
CA LYS A 76 15.46 -12.49 -25.29
C LYS A 76 15.39 -11.65 -26.58
N TYR A 77 14.67 -10.53 -26.56
CA TYR A 77 14.29 -9.77 -27.75
C TYR A 77 14.80 -8.32 -27.79
N GLY A 78 15.23 -7.76 -26.65
CA GLY A 78 15.74 -6.39 -26.54
C GLY A 78 14.66 -5.32 -26.42
N LYS A 79 15.05 -4.04 -26.54
CA LYS A 79 14.14 -2.88 -26.51
C LYS A 79 13.37 -2.74 -27.84
N ASP A 80 12.53 -3.73 -28.17
CA ASP A 80 11.60 -3.62 -29.29
C ASP A 80 10.28 -2.99 -28.81
N LYS A 81 9.69 -2.11 -29.61
CA LYS A 81 8.51 -1.31 -29.18
C LYS A 81 7.26 -2.16 -28.93
N GLU A 82 7.22 -3.39 -29.44
CA GLU A 82 6.16 -4.37 -29.20
C GLU A 82 6.25 -5.05 -27.82
N LEU A 83 7.33 -4.84 -27.06
CA LEU A 83 7.53 -5.35 -25.70
C LEU A 83 7.25 -4.30 -24.60
N ALA A 84 7.09 -3.03 -24.99
CA ALA A 84 6.61 -2.01 -24.07
C ALA A 84 5.14 -2.30 -23.73
N PRO A 85 4.74 -2.28 -22.45
CA PRO A 85 3.32 -2.37 -22.10
C PRO A 85 2.54 -1.29 -22.86
N GLU A 86 1.56 -1.69 -23.67
CA GLU A 86 0.59 -0.74 -24.23
C GLU A 86 -0.17 -0.11 -23.04
N GLY A 87 0.20 1.12 -22.70
CA GLY A 87 -0.28 1.83 -21.51
C GLY A 87 0.65 1.62 -20.31
N GLY A 88 1.42 2.66 -19.96
CA GLY A 88 2.16 2.68 -18.70
C GLY A 88 1.23 2.40 -17.51
N PHE A 89 1.72 1.67 -16.50
CA PHE A 89 0.94 1.15 -15.35
C PHE A 89 -0.48 0.69 -15.73
N ALA A 90 -0.60 -0.55 -16.18
CA ALA A 90 -1.87 -1.14 -16.66
C ALA A 90 -3.02 -1.12 -15.63
N ASP A 91 -2.76 -0.91 -14.33
CA ASP A 91 -3.80 -0.72 -13.33
C ASP A 91 -3.35 0.27 -12.22
N PRO A 92 -4.04 1.42 -12.04
CA PRO A 92 -3.85 2.32 -10.90
C PRO A 92 -3.92 1.63 -9.53
N ARG A 93 -4.67 0.51 -9.41
CA ARG A 93 -4.76 -0.30 -8.18
C ARG A 93 -3.44 -0.98 -7.88
N GLU A 94 -2.80 -1.54 -8.90
CA GLU A 94 -1.55 -2.27 -8.77
C GLU A 94 -0.39 -1.33 -8.47
N TYR A 95 -0.36 -0.16 -9.14
CA TYR A 95 0.57 0.92 -8.80
C TYR A 95 0.42 1.37 -7.35
N PHE A 96 -0.81 1.56 -6.90
CA PHE A 96 -1.12 1.94 -5.53
C PHE A 96 -0.68 0.88 -4.52
N GLN A 97 -1.01 -0.39 -4.78
CA GLN A 97 -0.62 -1.50 -3.92
C GLN A 97 0.91 -1.60 -3.82
N GLN A 98 1.63 -1.44 -4.93
CA GLN A 98 3.08 -1.42 -4.97
C GLN A 98 3.69 -0.20 -4.26
N MET A 99 3.01 0.94 -4.29
CA MET A 99 3.39 2.14 -3.55
C MET A 99 3.22 1.93 -2.03
N PHE A 100 2.20 1.19 -1.59
CA PHE A 100 1.84 1.02 -0.17
C PHE A 100 2.14 -0.36 0.40
N GLY A 101 3.36 -0.85 0.15
CA GLY A 101 3.89 -2.07 0.77
C GLY A 101 3.95 -3.30 -0.14
N GLY A 102 3.36 -3.22 -1.33
CA GLY A 102 3.33 -4.31 -2.31
C GLY A 102 2.63 -5.57 -1.80
N ASP A 103 2.75 -6.66 -2.56
CA ASP A 103 2.16 -7.96 -2.21
C ASP A 103 2.68 -8.56 -0.90
N ALA A 104 3.82 -8.09 -0.39
CA ALA A 104 4.44 -8.62 0.82
C ALA A 104 3.54 -8.42 2.06
N PHE A 105 2.78 -7.32 2.12
CA PHE A 105 1.84 -7.07 3.23
C PHE A 105 0.47 -7.72 3.04
N ARG A 106 0.16 -8.30 1.87
CA ARG A 106 -1.17 -8.81 1.54
C ARG A 106 -1.68 -9.86 2.53
N SER A 107 -0.79 -10.67 3.10
CA SER A 107 -1.14 -11.66 4.13
C SER A 107 -1.52 -11.05 5.49
N ILE A 108 -1.15 -9.80 5.75
CA ILE A 108 -1.38 -9.09 7.02
C ILE A 108 -2.55 -8.11 6.89
N ILE A 109 -2.59 -7.35 5.79
CA ILE A 109 -3.55 -6.27 5.59
C ILE A 109 -4.58 -6.57 4.50
N GLY A 110 -4.36 -7.55 3.62
CA GLY A 110 -5.23 -7.80 2.46
C GLY A 110 -5.11 -6.72 1.37
N GLU A 111 -6.03 -6.72 0.43
CA GLU A 111 -6.15 -5.68 -0.61
C GLU A 111 -6.80 -4.42 -0.04
N LEU A 112 -6.28 -3.25 -0.38
CA LEU A 112 -6.78 -1.96 0.11
C LEU A 112 -7.97 -1.48 -0.71
N ALA A 113 -9.06 -1.10 -0.04
CA ALA A 113 -10.26 -0.58 -0.67
C ALA A 113 -10.02 0.79 -1.32
N VAL A 114 -9.09 1.60 -0.80
CA VAL A 114 -8.74 2.89 -1.41
C VAL A 114 -8.27 2.74 -2.88
N GLY A 115 -7.62 1.62 -3.22
CA GLY A 115 -7.22 1.35 -4.60
C GLY A 115 -8.43 1.21 -5.53
N GLU A 116 -9.47 0.49 -5.10
CA GLU A 116 -10.70 0.33 -5.88
C GLU A 116 -11.44 1.66 -6.04
N MET A 117 -11.56 2.44 -4.97
CA MET A 117 -12.20 3.76 -4.98
C MET A 117 -11.52 4.73 -5.96
N PHE A 118 -10.19 4.66 -6.07
CA PHE A 118 -9.42 5.51 -6.98
C PHE A 118 -9.66 5.12 -8.45
N SER A 119 -9.65 3.83 -8.75
CA SER A 119 -9.96 3.35 -10.11
C SER A 119 -11.40 3.64 -10.52
N GLU A 120 -12.35 3.52 -9.60
CA GLU A 120 -13.74 3.87 -9.86
C GLU A 120 -13.89 5.37 -10.13
N ALA A 121 -13.23 6.23 -9.34
CA ALA A 121 -13.25 7.67 -9.57
C ALA A 121 -12.67 8.08 -10.94
N GLN A 122 -11.57 7.44 -11.38
CA GLN A 122 -11.04 7.66 -12.74
C GLN A 122 -11.98 7.13 -13.82
N GLN A 123 -12.59 5.97 -13.62
CA GLN A 123 -13.54 5.40 -14.59
C GLN A 123 -14.81 6.24 -14.70
N ASP A 124 -15.31 6.84 -13.61
CA ASP A 124 -16.48 7.74 -13.64
C ASP A 124 -16.18 9.10 -14.30
N GLU A 125 -14.95 9.60 -14.23
CA GLU A 125 -14.52 10.78 -15.01
C GLU A 125 -14.43 10.46 -16.51
N LEU A 126 -13.92 9.28 -16.89
CA LEU A 126 -13.85 8.82 -18.28
C LEU A 126 -15.20 8.38 -18.86
N ASN A 127 -16.09 7.83 -18.04
CA ASN A 127 -17.43 7.36 -18.43
C ASN A 127 -18.53 8.36 -18.08
N SER A 128 -18.20 9.61 -17.76
CA SER A 128 -19.22 10.63 -17.54
C SER A 128 -20.11 10.68 -18.79
N PRO A 129 -21.40 10.29 -18.69
CA PRO A 129 -22.26 10.35 -19.85
C PRO A 129 -22.35 11.83 -20.20
N ALA A 130 -21.88 12.21 -21.39
CA ALA A 130 -22.51 13.33 -22.09
C ALA A 130 -24.00 13.03 -22.01
N ALA A 131 -24.73 13.85 -21.24
CA ALA A 131 -26.11 13.58 -20.84
C ALA A 131 -26.87 12.98 -22.02
N VAL A 132 -27.27 11.71 -21.91
CA VAL A 132 -28.09 11.08 -22.95
C VAL A 132 -29.39 11.87 -22.94
N GLU A 133 -29.62 12.65 -24.00
CA GLU A 133 -30.82 13.48 -24.12
C GLU A 133 -32.06 12.58 -24.03
N GLY A 134 -32.80 12.69 -22.92
CA GLY A 134 -34.12 12.07 -22.77
C GLY A 134 -34.38 11.27 -21.48
N GLU A 135 -33.38 10.97 -20.64
CA GLU A 135 -33.65 10.38 -19.32
C GLU A 135 -33.99 11.48 -18.30
N ASP A 136 -35.13 11.35 -17.62
CA ASP A 136 -35.59 12.30 -16.61
C ASP A 136 -34.80 12.14 -15.30
N ALA A 137 -34.49 13.28 -14.66
CA ALA A 137 -33.60 13.33 -13.50
C ALA A 137 -34.01 12.40 -12.33
N ALA A 138 -35.30 12.05 -12.24
CA ALA A 138 -35.82 11.12 -11.25
C ALA A 138 -35.39 9.66 -11.51
N SER A 139 -35.44 9.18 -12.76
CA SER A 139 -35.03 7.82 -13.10
C SER A 139 -33.51 7.63 -13.01
N ILE A 140 -32.74 8.67 -13.33
CA ILE A 140 -31.28 8.72 -13.13
C ILE A 140 -30.94 8.68 -11.63
N ALA A 141 -31.67 9.43 -10.80
CA ALA A 141 -31.45 9.45 -9.35
C ALA A 141 -31.81 8.10 -8.69
N GLU A 142 -32.88 7.45 -9.13
CA GLU A 142 -33.34 6.17 -8.59
C GLU A 142 -32.42 5.00 -8.99
N LYS A 143 -31.93 4.98 -10.24
CA LYS A 143 -30.84 4.08 -10.68
C LYS A 143 -29.55 4.31 -9.91
N LYS A 144 -29.11 5.57 -9.75
CA LYS A 144 -27.91 5.89 -8.95
C LYS A 144 -28.06 5.46 -7.49
N GLN A 145 -29.27 5.56 -6.92
CA GLN A 145 -29.51 5.19 -5.53
C GLN A 145 -29.54 3.67 -5.31
N THR A 146 -30.09 2.90 -6.25
CA THR A 146 -30.14 1.43 -6.20
C THR A 146 -28.78 0.79 -6.47
N VAL A 147 -28.08 1.25 -7.51
CA VAL A 147 -26.70 0.81 -7.84
C VAL A 147 -25.75 1.06 -6.66
N ASN A 148 -25.86 2.23 -6.02
CA ASN A 148 -25.02 2.59 -4.87
C ASN A 148 -25.32 1.72 -3.63
N LYS A 149 -26.56 1.26 -3.44
CA LYS A 149 -26.90 0.32 -2.36
C LYS A 149 -26.29 -1.08 -2.59
N GLU A 150 -26.45 -1.64 -3.80
CA GLU A 150 -25.91 -2.96 -4.13
C GLU A 150 -24.37 -2.97 -4.10
N GLN A 151 -23.73 -1.91 -4.60
CA GLN A 151 -22.29 -1.72 -4.51
C GLN A 151 -21.80 -1.66 -3.06
N MET A 152 -22.51 -0.92 -2.19
CA MET A 152 -22.18 -0.84 -0.77
C MET A 152 -22.31 -2.18 -0.04
N GLU A 153 -23.35 -2.96 -0.34
CA GLU A 153 -23.52 -4.32 0.20
C GLU A 153 -22.42 -5.26 -0.28
N LYS A 154 -22.03 -5.17 -1.56
CA LYS A 154 -20.91 -5.92 -2.13
C LYS A 154 -19.58 -5.58 -1.45
N MET A 155 -19.26 -4.29 -1.29
CA MET A 155 -18.04 -3.84 -0.61
C MET A 155 -18.01 -4.31 0.86
N GLN A 156 -19.13 -4.23 1.57
CA GLN A 156 -19.22 -4.74 2.94
C GLN A 156 -18.96 -6.24 3.01
N LYS A 157 -19.50 -7.01 2.07
CA LYS A 157 -19.27 -8.45 1.99
C LYS A 157 -17.79 -8.76 1.70
N GLN A 158 -17.18 -8.09 0.72
CA GLN A 158 -15.76 -8.25 0.40
C GLN A 158 -14.86 -7.89 1.59
N GLN A 159 -15.18 -6.82 2.30
CA GLN A 159 -14.45 -6.42 3.50
C GLN A 159 -14.59 -7.47 4.62
N GLN A 160 -15.77 -8.06 4.79
CA GLN A 160 -15.99 -9.12 5.78
C GLN A 160 -15.19 -10.39 5.43
N GLU A 161 -15.21 -10.80 4.17
CA GLU A 161 -14.44 -11.95 3.66
C GLU A 161 -12.93 -11.72 3.84
N ARG A 162 -12.44 -10.52 3.54
CA ARG A 162 -11.05 -10.11 3.80
C ARG A 162 -10.71 -10.25 5.28
N VAL A 163 -11.53 -9.71 6.18
CA VAL A 163 -11.31 -9.79 7.63
C VAL A 163 -11.27 -11.24 8.11
N GLU A 164 -12.12 -12.11 7.57
CA GLU A 164 -12.13 -13.54 7.91
C GLU A 164 -10.86 -14.25 7.48
N LYS A 165 -10.44 -14.05 6.23
CA LYS A 165 -9.22 -14.64 5.69
C LYS A 165 -7.96 -14.18 6.45
N LEU A 166 -7.90 -12.89 6.79
CA LEU A 166 -6.82 -12.33 7.59
C LEU A 166 -6.83 -12.83 9.04
N ALA A 167 -8.02 -13.04 9.63
CA ALA A 167 -8.14 -13.62 10.96
C ALA A 167 -7.62 -15.06 11.00
N GLU A 168 -7.94 -15.89 10.00
CA GLU A 168 -7.40 -17.26 9.91
C GLU A 168 -5.89 -17.25 9.68
N THR A 169 -5.38 -16.35 8.83
CA THR A 169 -3.94 -16.19 8.62
C THR A 169 -3.23 -15.80 9.92
N LEU A 170 -3.80 -14.87 10.68
CA LEU A 170 -3.26 -14.46 11.97
C LEU A 170 -3.36 -15.60 13.01
N LYS A 171 -4.47 -16.36 13.09
CA LYS A 171 -4.57 -17.53 13.96
C LYS A 171 -3.47 -18.55 13.64
N SER A 172 -3.27 -18.86 12.36
CA SER A 172 -2.21 -19.76 11.91
C SER A 172 -0.82 -19.24 12.30
N LYS A 173 -0.55 -17.94 12.16
CA LYS A 173 0.72 -17.35 12.60
C LYS A 173 0.95 -17.47 14.10
N LEU A 174 -0.09 -17.27 14.92
CA LEU A 174 0.00 -17.35 16.38
C LEU A 174 0.03 -18.80 16.91
N SER A 175 -0.34 -19.79 16.08
CA SER A 175 -0.42 -21.21 16.47
C SER A 175 0.87 -21.74 17.08
N ILE A 176 2.02 -21.40 16.48
CA ILE A 176 3.37 -21.80 16.92
C ILE A 176 3.60 -21.42 18.39
N PHE A 177 3.17 -20.20 18.78
CA PHE A 177 3.26 -19.77 20.17
C PHE A 177 2.18 -20.41 21.04
N THR A 178 0.95 -20.57 20.55
CA THR A 178 -0.13 -21.09 21.39
C THR A 178 0.01 -22.58 21.71
N GLU A 179 0.64 -23.33 20.81
CA GLU A 179 0.88 -24.77 20.88
C GLU A 179 2.21 -25.13 21.55
N SER A 180 3.10 -24.17 21.80
CA SER A 180 4.42 -24.43 22.40
C SER A 180 4.39 -24.96 23.84
N GLU A 181 3.24 -24.89 24.51
CA GLU A 181 3.07 -25.23 25.95
C GLU A 181 4.06 -24.53 26.90
N GLY A 182 4.71 -23.44 26.48
CA GLY A 182 5.73 -22.76 27.27
C GLY A 182 7.17 -23.21 26.98
N ASP A 183 7.38 -24.06 25.98
CA ASP A 183 8.70 -24.42 25.49
C ASP A 183 9.48 -23.18 25.00
N GLU A 184 10.60 -22.92 25.65
CA GLU A 184 11.41 -21.71 25.39
C GLU A 184 11.96 -21.70 23.96
N GLN A 185 12.31 -22.86 23.42
CA GLN A 185 12.89 -22.97 22.09
C GLN A 185 11.84 -22.68 21.00
N ALA A 186 10.62 -23.15 21.15
CA ALA A 186 9.49 -22.86 20.28
C ALA A 186 9.09 -21.37 20.36
N ILE A 187 9.07 -20.78 21.57
CA ILE A 187 8.82 -19.34 21.76
C ILE A 187 9.89 -18.50 21.07
N LYS A 188 11.17 -18.86 21.21
CA LYS A 188 12.27 -18.18 20.55
C LYS A 188 12.18 -18.31 19.02
N SER A 189 11.89 -19.51 18.53
CA SER A 189 11.71 -19.78 17.09
C SER A 189 10.57 -18.93 16.51
N PHE A 190 9.45 -18.82 17.22
CA PHE A 190 8.35 -17.92 16.86
C PHE A 190 8.83 -16.45 16.78
N GLN A 191 9.53 -15.94 17.80
CA GLN A 191 10.03 -14.57 17.79
C GLN A 191 11.00 -14.31 16.64
N ASP A 192 11.89 -15.25 16.34
CA ASP A 192 12.89 -15.10 15.28
C ASP A 192 12.24 -15.14 13.89
N GLN A 193 11.20 -15.96 13.69
CA GLN A 193 10.40 -15.94 12.45
C GLN A 193 9.73 -14.58 12.24
N ILE A 194 9.16 -14.00 13.29
CA ILE A 194 8.50 -12.68 13.21
C ILE A 194 9.52 -11.57 12.95
N LYS A 195 10.73 -11.65 13.52
CA LYS A 195 11.82 -10.71 13.20
C LYS A 195 12.24 -10.81 11.74
N MET A 196 12.47 -12.01 11.23
CA MET A 196 12.84 -12.22 9.83
C MET A 196 11.76 -11.71 8.87
N GLU A 197 10.49 -11.90 9.21
CA GLU A 197 9.39 -11.33 8.45
C GLU A 197 9.41 -9.80 8.49
N ALA A 198 9.57 -9.19 9.66
CA ALA A 198 9.69 -7.73 9.78
C ALA A 198 10.89 -7.17 9.01
N ASP A 199 12.03 -7.87 9.00
CA ASP A 199 13.22 -7.51 8.24
C ASP A 199 13.01 -7.59 6.72
N LYS A 200 12.14 -8.48 6.24
CA LYS A 200 11.73 -8.50 4.84
C LYS A 200 10.77 -7.34 4.54
N LEU A 201 9.76 -7.17 5.39
CA LEU A 201 8.71 -6.17 5.21
C LEU A 201 9.22 -4.73 5.31
N LYS A 202 10.22 -4.45 6.14
CA LYS A 202 10.80 -3.10 6.26
C LYS A 202 11.44 -2.61 4.96
N MET A 203 11.79 -3.52 4.06
CA MET A 203 12.39 -3.20 2.76
C MET A 203 11.35 -2.73 1.73
N GLU A 204 10.05 -2.93 2.01
CA GLU A 204 8.97 -2.49 1.15
C GLU A 204 8.72 -0.99 1.21
N SER A 205 7.98 -0.47 0.22
CA SER A 205 7.64 0.96 0.16
C SER A 205 6.73 1.30 1.34
N TYR A 206 7.08 2.32 2.12
CA TYR A 206 6.45 2.62 3.42
C TYR A 206 6.44 1.44 4.41
N GLY A 207 7.29 0.42 4.20
CA GLY A 207 7.26 -0.83 4.96
C GLY A 207 7.53 -0.64 6.45
N LEU A 208 8.46 0.25 6.81
CA LEU A 208 8.75 0.58 8.21
C LEU A 208 7.55 1.23 8.90
N GLU A 209 6.89 2.19 8.25
CA GLU A 209 5.75 2.91 8.80
C GLU A 209 4.51 2.02 8.92
N LEU A 210 4.30 1.13 7.94
CA LEU A 210 3.28 0.09 7.98
C LEU A 210 3.52 -0.86 9.16
N LEU A 211 4.74 -1.40 9.31
CA LEU A 211 5.09 -2.25 10.45
C LEU A 211 4.82 -1.53 11.78
N HIS A 212 5.17 -0.26 11.90
CA HIS A 212 4.91 0.52 13.11
C HIS A 212 3.43 0.68 13.41
N SER A 213 2.61 0.96 12.39
CA SER A 213 1.15 1.06 12.51
C SER A 213 0.51 -0.27 12.88
N ILE A 214 0.83 -1.34 12.15
CA ILE A 214 0.36 -2.71 12.42
C ILE A 214 0.73 -3.12 13.85
N GLY A 215 2.00 -2.92 14.21
CA GLY A 215 2.51 -3.28 15.53
C GLY A 215 1.84 -2.52 16.66
N GLY A 216 1.56 -1.23 16.44
CA GLY A 216 0.77 -0.40 17.35
C GLY A 216 -0.62 -0.96 17.62
N VAL A 217 -1.35 -1.33 16.56
CA VAL A 217 -2.71 -1.92 16.68
C VAL A 217 -2.66 -3.26 17.42
N TYR A 218 -1.76 -4.15 17.04
CA TYR A 218 -1.60 -5.47 17.68
C TYR A 218 -1.30 -5.36 19.17
N GLN A 219 -0.37 -4.48 19.56
CA GLN A 219 -0.07 -4.24 20.97
C GLN A 219 -1.27 -3.67 21.74
N LEU A 220 -1.98 -2.71 21.14
CA LEU A 220 -3.15 -2.10 21.78
C LEU A 220 -4.26 -3.12 22.03
N LYS A 221 -4.62 -3.91 21.01
CA LYS A 221 -5.66 -4.94 21.10
C LYS A 221 -5.28 -6.05 22.08
N ALA A 222 -4.03 -6.50 22.05
CA ALA A 222 -3.52 -7.48 23.01
C ALA A 222 -3.57 -6.97 24.45
N LYS A 223 -3.10 -5.73 24.71
CA LYS A 223 -3.15 -5.12 26.06
C LYS A 223 -4.57 -4.97 26.57
N HIS A 224 -5.49 -4.56 25.70
CA HIS A 224 -6.91 -4.42 26.04
C HIS A 224 -7.51 -5.77 26.45
N TYR A 225 -7.25 -6.83 25.67
CA TYR A 225 -7.74 -8.18 25.99
C TYR A 225 -7.16 -8.73 27.30
N LEU A 226 -5.86 -8.53 27.54
CA LEU A 226 -5.17 -9.02 28.74
C LEU A 226 -5.51 -8.25 30.02
N GLY A 227 -6.35 -7.21 29.94
CA GLY A 227 -6.75 -6.44 31.11
C GLY A 227 -5.61 -5.68 31.79
N ILE A 228 -4.49 -5.43 31.09
CA ILE A 228 -3.35 -4.67 31.63
C ILE A 228 -3.79 -3.19 31.75
N LYS A 229 -4.36 -2.85 32.90
CA LYS A 229 -4.72 -1.49 33.33
C LYS A 229 -3.46 -0.70 33.70
N GLY A 230 -2.73 -0.23 32.70
CA GLY A 230 -1.75 0.84 32.87
C GLY A 230 -2.41 2.20 32.63
N GLY A 231 -2.92 2.82 33.70
CA GLY A 231 -3.22 4.26 33.80
C GLY A 231 -4.25 4.86 32.82
N GLY A 232 -5.54 4.80 33.18
CA GLY A 232 -6.51 5.87 32.83
C GLY A 232 -7.43 5.69 31.60
N MET A 233 -8.34 4.70 31.61
CA MET A 233 -9.79 4.89 31.33
C MET A 233 -10.57 3.55 31.38
N PRO A 234 -11.74 3.45 32.06
CA PRO A 234 -12.54 2.22 32.13
C PRO A 234 -13.50 2.02 30.93
N SER A 235 -13.66 0.75 30.58
CA SER A 235 -14.36 0.14 29.44
C SER A 235 -15.89 0.37 29.29
N ILE A 236 -16.46 1.49 29.75
CA ILE A 236 -17.92 1.75 29.68
C ILE A 236 -18.26 3.06 28.93
N PHE A 237 -17.28 3.92 28.61
CA PHE A 237 -17.55 5.20 27.92
C PHE A 237 -17.49 5.14 26.37
N LEU A 238 -17.35 3.95 25.76
CA LEU A 238 -17.39 3.79 24.30
C LEU A 238 -18.80 3.52 23.74
N GLY A 239 -19.80 3.26 24.60
CA GLY A 239 -21.14 2.82 24.20
C GLY A 239 -22.12 3.91 23.71
N PHE A 240 -21.78 5.21 23.81
CA PHE A 240 -22.70 6.29 23.41
C PHE A 240 -22.08 7.35 22.47
N LYS A 241 -20.87 7.09 21.95
CA LYS A 241 -20.17 8.01 21.01
C LYS A 241 -19.73 7.36 19.69
N GLN A 242 -19.97 6.06 19.51
CA GLN A 242 -19.62 5.32 18.28
C GLN A 242 -20.46 5.73 17.06
N LYS A 243 -21.67 6.27 17.24
CA LYS A 243 -22.47 6.83 16.12
C LYS A 243 -21.99 8.20 15.62
N LYS A 244 -21.16 8.92 16.39
CA LYS A 244 -20.62 10.24 15.98
C LYS A 244 -19.24 10.17 15.32
N HIS A 245 -18.49 9.07 15.49
CA HIS A 245 -17.11 8.94 15.01
C HIS A 245 -16.99 8.31 13.62
N ILE A 246 -17.85 7.36 13.29
CA ILE A 246 -17.97 6.81 11.92
C ILE A 246 -18.35 7.93 10.93
N VAL A 247 -19.21 8.86 11.36
CA VAL A 247 -19.58 10.07 10.61
C VAL A 247 -18.41 11.06 10.49
N LYS A 248 -17.46 11.08 11.45
CA LYS A 248 -16.24 11.91 11.41
C LYS A 248 -15.13 11.30 10.54
N GLU A 249 -15.06 9.98 10.43
CA GLU A 249 -14.13 9.23 9.56
C GLU A 249 -14.63 9.18 8.10
N LEU A 250 -15.94 9.22 7.88
CA LEU A 250 -16.53 9.56 6.58
C LEU A 250 -16.30 11.03 6.20
N TRP A 251 -16.23 11.94 7.18
CA TRP A 251 -15.94 13.36 6.96
C TRP A 251 -14.52 13.62 6.41
N THR A 252 -13.57 12.71 6.62
CA THR A 252 -12.24 12.78 6.02
C THR A 252 -12.20 12.26 4.58
N THR A 253 -13.09 11.33 4.21
CA THR A 253 -13.29 10.91 2.81
C THR A 253 -13.83 12.08 1.96
N VAL A 254 -14.73 12.88 2.54
CA VAL A 254 -15.20 14.15 1.95
C VAL A 254 -14.06 15.16 1.82
N LYS A 255 -13.10 15.20 2.75
CA LYS A 255 -11.91 16.06 2.62
C LYS A 255 -10.93 15.58 1.56
N VAL A 256 -10.76 14.28 1.34
CA VAL A 256 -9.94 13.76 0.23
C VAL A 256 -10.58 14.14 -1.11
N ALA A 257 -11.90 13.98 -1.25
CA ALA A 257 -12.63 14.46 -2.42
C ALA A 257 -12.56 15.98 -2.55
N MET A 258 -12.64 16.74 -1.46
CA MET A 258 -12.49 18.21 -1.47
C MET A 258 -11.06 18.67 -1.76
N ASP A 259 -10.02 17.96 -1.31
CA ASP A 259 -8.62 18.28 -1.58
C ASP A 259 -8.27 17.95 -3.03
N VAL A 260 -8.80 16.85 -3.59
CA VAL A 260 -8.74 16.50 -5.02
C VAL A 260 -9.54 17.49 -5.87
N GLN A 261 -10.73 17.89 -5.42
CA GLN A 261 -11.58 18.87 -6.11
C GLN A 261 -10.98 20.28 -6.06
N GLN A 262 -10.42 20.71 -4.92
CA GLN A 262 -9.68 21.97 -4.80
C GLN A 262 -8.41 21.95 -5.66
N ALA A 263 -7.73 20.81 -5.72
CA ALA A 263 -6.60 20.59 -6.61
C ALA A 263 -7.00 20.75 -8.09
N ALA A 264 -8.06 20.08 -8.53
CA ALA A 264 -8.60 20.20 -9.88
C ALA A 264 -9.05 21.65 -10.19
N GLU A 265 -9.67 22.33 -9.22
CA GLU A 265 -10.09 23.73 -9.35
C GLU A 265 -8.90 24.70 -9.41
N MET A 266 -7.80 24.41 -8.71
CA MET A 266 -6.54 25.15 -8.80
C MET A 266 -5.88 24.97 -10.16
N ILE A 267 -5.87 23.76 -10.71
CA ILE A 267 -5.36 23.47 -12.05
C ILE A 267 -6.22 24.18 -13.11
N SER A 268 -7.55 24.07 -13.04
CA SER A 268 -8.46 24.73 -13.97
C SER A 268 -8.33 26.26 -13.93
N LYS A 269 -8.24 26.87 -12.74
CA LYS A 269 -8.00 28.32 -12.59
C LYS A 269 -6.60 28.75 -13.07
N ALA A 270 -5.63 27.84 -13.05
CA ALA A 270 -4.30 28.10 -13.58
C ALA A 270 -4.29 28.08 -15.12
N GLU A 271 -5.06 27.16 -15.73
CA GLU A 271 -5.25 27.09 -17.17
C GLU A 271 -6.01 28.30 -17.73
N GLU A 272 -7.08 28.75 -17.04
CA GLU A 272 -7.84 29.94 -17.42
C GLU A 272 -7.01 31.24 -17.37
N LYS A 273 -5.96 31.28 -16.53
CA LYS A 273 -5.13 32.47 -16.33
C LYS A 273 -3.91 32.55 -17.26
N GLY A 274 -3.69 31.56 -18.12
CA GLY A 274 -2.52 31.54 -19.02
C GLY A 274 -1.21 31.55 -18.23
N MET A 275 -1.14 30.75 -17.15
CA MET A 275 0.02 30.63 -16.27
C MET A 275 1.23 30.08 -17.04
N GLU A 276 2.44 30.56 -16.75
CA GLU A 276 3.66 30.03 -17.38
C GLU A 276 3.86 28.54 -17.05
N ASP A 277 4.38 27.76 -18.01
CA ASP A 277 4.54 26.30 -17.91
C ASP A 277 5.30 25.85 -16.64
N ALA A 278 6.28 26.63 -16.20
CA ALA A 278 7.06 26.33 -14.99
C ALA A 278 6.28 26.54 -13.67
N GLU A 279 5.30 27.46 -13.66
CA GLU A 279 4.41 27.68 -12.52
C GLU A 279 3.27 26.66 -12.51
N LYS A 280 2.74 26.30 -13.68
CA LYS A 280 1.78 25.20 -13.85
C LYS A 280 2.35 23.87 -13.34
N MET A 281 3.58 23.55 -13.72
CA MET A 281 4.25 22.32 -13.30
C MET A 281 4.47 22.25 -11.77
N LYS A 282 4.87 23.36 -11.14
CA LYS A 282 4.99 23.43 -9.66
C LYS A 282 3.66 23.25 -8.96
N LEU A 283 2.59 23.83 -9.51
CA LEU A 283 1.25 23.70 -8.96
C LEU A 283 0.74 22.25 -9.07
N GLU A 284 0.94 21.62 -10.23
CA GLU A 284 0.61 20.20 -10.46
C GLU A 284 1.41 19.27 -9.53
N GLU A 285 2.70 19.55 -9.31
CA GLU A 285 3.58 18.84 -8.37
C GLU A 285 3.08 18.95 -6.91
N GLU A 286 2.75 20.17 -6.47
CA GLU A 286 2.24 20.43 -5.13
C GLU A 286 0.89 19.72 -4.88
N VAL A 287 0.00 19.77 -5.87
CA VAL A 287 -1.29 19.08 -5.87
C VAL A 287 -1.07 17.57 -5.77
N THR A 288 -0.22 17.01 -6.61
CA THR A 288 0.07 15.58 -6.68
C THR A 288 0.64 15.07 -5.34
N THR A 289 1.59 15.80 -4.76
CA THR A 289 2.18 15.48 -3.46
C THR A 289 1.14 15.48 -2.33
N LYS A 290 0.24 16.49 -2.30
CA LYS A 290 -0.83 16.58 -1.29
C LYS A 290 -1.82 15.42 -1.45
N THR A 291 -2.19 15.10 -2.69
CA THR A 291 -3.09 13.98 -3.01
C THR A 291 -2.48 12.65 -2.54
N TYR A 292 -1.21 12.38 -2.84
CA TYR A 292 -0.55 11.15 -2.37
C TYR A 292 -0.46 11.06 -0.85
N LYS A 293 -0.15 12.17 -0.18
CA LYS A 293 -0.13 12.21 1.28
C LYS A 293 -1.51 11.90 1.87
N ALA A 294 -2.58 12.43 1.28
CA ALA A 294 -3.94 12.17 1.71
C ALA A 294 -4.30 10.69 1.51
N LEU A 295 -4.01 10.14 0.32
CA LEU A 295 -4.19 8.73 -0.01
C LEU A 295 -3.44 7.79 0.96
N TRP A 296 -2.20 8.13 1.30
CA TRP A 296 -1.42 7.40 2.30
C TRP A 296 -2.11 7.37 3.67
N GLN A 297 -2.57 8.54 4.16
CA GLN A 297 -3.25 8.61 5.46
C GLN A 297 -4.55 7.81 5.47
N THR A 298 -5.30 7.84 4.37
CA THR A 298 -6.53 7.04 4.21
C THR A 298 -6.23 5.55 4.23
N SER A 299 -5.21 5.11 3.48
CA SER A 299 -4.75 3.72 3.46
C SER A 299 -4.34 3.24 4.84
N LYS A 300 -3.54 4.05 5.54
CA LYS A 300 -3.11 3.75 6.91
C LYS A 300 -4.32 3.61 7.84
N PHE A 301 -5.30 4.51 7.75
CA PHE A 301 -6.51 4.43 8.55
C PHE A 301 -7.31 3.14 8.26
N GLU A 302 -7.46 2.77 6.99
CA GLU A 302 -8.11 1.55 6.54
C GLU A 302 -7.40 0.30 7.07
N VAL A 303 -6.07 0.25 6.97
CA VAL A 303 -5.23 -0.82 7.52
C VAL A 303 -5.49 -0.96 9.03
N GLU A 304 -5.41 0.13 9.79
CA GLU A 304 -5.63 0.07 11.23
C GLU A 304 -7.05 -0.38 11.59
N ALA A 305 -8.07 0.08 10.87
CA ALA A 305 -9.46 -0.32 11.08
C ALA A 305 -9.66 -1.82 10.81
N THR A 306 -9.13 -2.32 9.70
CA THR A 306 -9.17 -3.75 9.32
C THR A 306 -8.48 -4.61 10.37
N LEU A 307 -7.27 -4.23 10.80
CA LEU A 307 -6.52 -4.98 11.80
C LEU A 307 -7.21 -5.01 13.17
N ARG A 308 -7.94 -3.96 13.57
CA ARG A 308 -8.74 -4.00 14.81
C ARG A 308 -9.82 -5.07 14.73
N GLN A 309 -10.52 -5.18 13.60
CA GLN A 309 -11.56 -6.20 13.38
C GLN A 309 -10.97 -7.61 13.33
N VAL A 310 -9.85 -7.79 12.63
CA VAL A 310 -9.10 -9.05 12.60
C VAL A 310 -8.70 -9.46 14.02
N CYS A 311 -8.09 -8.56 14.79
CA CYS A 311 -7.74 -8.82 16.18
C CYS A 311 -8.97 -9.21 17.02
N ASP A 312 -10.11 -8.54 16.84
CA ASP A 312 -11.34 -8.88 17.56
C ASP A 312 -11.82 -10.30 17.24
N LYS A 313 -11.83 -10.71 15.96
CA LYS A 313 -12.15 -12.09 15.59
C LYS A 313 -11.19 -13.11 16.21
N VAL A 314 -9.88 -12.83 16.23
CA VAL A 314 -8.89 -13.76 16.78
C VAL A 314 -8.95 -13.85 18.30
N LEU A 315 -9.11 -12.71 18.99
CA LEU A 315 -9.07 -12.60 20.44
C LEU A 315 -10.42 -12.87 21.10
N GLN A 316 -11.54 -12.79 20.39
CA GLN A 316 -12.88 -13.08 20.92
C GLN A 316 -13.48 -14.38 20.37
N ASP A 317 -12.65 -15.20 19.72
CA ASP A 317 -13.02 -16.48 19.13
C ASP A 317 -13.63 -17.43 20.18
N LYS A 318 -14.94 -17.68 20.05
CA LYS A 318 -15.71 -18.51 20.99
C LYS A 318 -15.54 -20.00 20.75
N GLU A 319 -14.92 -20.40 19.64
CA GLU A 319 -14.69 -21.82 19.30
C GLU A 319 -13.55 -22.43 20.12
N VAL A 320 -12.70 -21.59 20.72
CA VAL A 320 -11.59 -22.02 21.59
C VAL A 320 -11.81 -21.62 23.04
N ASP A 321 -11.04 -22.22 23.95
CA ASP A 321 -11.11 -21.88 25.37
C ASP A 321 -10.46 -20.52 25.70
N ASN A 322 -10.71 -20.01 26.91
CA ASN A 322 -10.15 -18.73 27.36
C ASN A 322 -8.61 -18.77 27.44
N LYS A 323 -8.04 -19.92 27.82
CA LYS A 323 -6.59 -20.12 27.92
C LYS A 323 -5.92 -19.90 26.57
N THR A 324 -6.50 -20.44 25.50
CA THR A 324 -6.03 -20.28 24.12
C THR A 324 -6.15 -18.84 23.66
N ARG A 325 -7.29 -18.17 23.89
CA ARG A 325 -7.43 -16.73 23.58
C ARG A 325 -6.41 -15.87 24.32
N THR A 326 -6.11 -16.19 25.58
CA THR A 326 -5.08 -15.50 26.37
C THR A 326 -3.69 -15.70 25.79
N LYS A 327 -3.34 -16.95 25.40
CA LYS A 327 -2.08 -17.23 24.69
C LYS A 327 -1.99 -16.47 23.37
N ARG A 328 -3.07 -16.41 22.57
CA ARG A 328 -3.14 -15.60 21.34
C ARG A 328 -2.86 -14.12 21.62
N ALA A 329 -3.43 -13.56 22.69
CA ALA A 329 -3.17 -12.17 23.06
C ALA A 329 -1.69 -11.91 23.45
N ILE A 330 -1.06 -12.86 24.16
CA ILE A 330 0.37 -12.77 24.50
C ILE A 330 1.24 -12.85 23.24
N ALA A 331 0.96 -13.81 22.35
CA ALA A 331 1.65 -13.95 21.07
C ALA A 331 1.50 -12.68 20.22
N LEU A 332 0.28 -12.15 20.11
CA LEU A 332 -0.01 -10.93 19.37
C LEU A 332 0.74 -9.70 19.94
N LYS A 333 0.89 -9.63 21.26
CA LYS A 333 1.70 -8.59 21.92
C LYS A 333 3.17 -8.66 21.50
N TRP A 334 3.73 -9.86 21.35
CA TRP A 334 5.10 -10.07 20.85
C TRP A 334 5.24 -9.64 19.40
N VAL A 335 4.32 -10.07 18.53
CA VAL A 335 4.31 -9.64 17.12
C VAL A 335 4.25 -8.12 17.03
N GLY A 336 3.32 -7.52 17.76
CA GLY A 336 3.17 -6.08 17.76
C GLY A 336 4.39 -5.34 18.32
N TYR A 337 5.09 -5.92 19.29
CA TYR A 337 6.34 -5.36 19.81
C TYR A 337 7.44 -5.37 18.75
N ILE A 338 7.66 -6.52 18.09
CA ILE A 338 8.72 -6.67 17.08
C ILE A 338 8.49 -5.71 15.91
N TYR A 339 7.28 -5.71 15.34
CA TYR A 339 6.96 -4.83 14.22
C TYR A 339 7.13 -3.34 14.58
N LYS A 340 6.65 -2.93 15.77
CA LYS A 340 6.74 -1.52 16.20
C LYS A 340 8.18 -1.04 16.44
N HIS A 341 9.09 -1.93 16.81
CA HIS A 341 10.48 -1.58 17.09
C HIS A 341 11.44 -2.05 15.98
N THR A 342 10.90 -2.37 14.80
CA THR A 342 11.74 -2.63 13.63
C THR A 342 12.38 -1.31 13.17
N GLU A 343 13.69 -1.31 12.97
CA GLU A 343 14.48 -0.15 12.55
C GLU A 343 15.10 -0.39 11.16
N ALA A 344 15.39 0.71 10.46
CA ALA A 344 16.16 0.67 9.23
C ALA A 344 17.61 0.25 9.53
N ASP A 345 18.23 -0.52 8.63
CA ASP A 345 19.62 -0.95 8.82
C ASP A 345 20.56 0.27 8.83
N LYS A 346 21.44 0.37 9.84
CA LYS A 346 22.39 1.48 10.01
C LYS A 346 23.28 1.72 8.78
N SER A 347 23.57 0.69 7.98
CA SER A 347 24.36 0.84 6.73
C SER A 347 23.61 1.57 5.60
N SER A 348 22.28 1.67 5.69
CA SER A 348 21.47 2.40 4.71
C SER A 348 21.49 3.91 4.95
N MET A 349 21.78 4.36 6.18
CA MET A 349 21.88 5.79 6.53
C MET A 349 23.24 6.40 6.20
N GLU A 350 24.35 5.64 6.27
CA GLU A 350 25.69 6.17 5.96
C GLU A 350 25.89 6.47 4.46
N ILE A 351 25.13 5.81 3.57
CA ILE A 351 25.14 6.11 2.14
C ILE A 351 24.37 7.40 1.81
N GLN A 352 23.44 7.83 2.68
CA GLN A 352 22.61 9.02 2.46
C GLN A 352 23.25 10.36 2.87
N ILE A 353 24.40 10.34 3.54
CA ILE A 353 25.09 11.58 3.99
C ILE A 353 26.34 11.89 3.15
N LYS A 354 26.80 10.95 2.30
CA LYS A 354 28.04 11.10 1.51
C LYS A 354 27.85 10.98 -0.01
N ALA A 355 26.63 10.93 -0.51
CA ALA A 355 26.28 11.07 -1.92
C ALA A 355 25.30 12.23 -2.04
#